data_AF-A0A7J2LR42-F1
#
_entry.id   AF-A0A7J2LR42-F1
#
_cell.length_a   1.000
_cell.length_b   1.000
_cell.length_c   1.000
_cell.angle_alpha   90.00
_cell.angle_beta   90.00
_cell.angle_gamma   90.00
#
_symmetry.space_group_name_H-M   'P 1'
#
loop_
_entity.id
_entity.type
_entity.pdbx_description
1 polymer ?
#
loop_
_entity_poly.entity_id
_entity_poly.type
_entity_poly.pdbx_seq_one_letter_code
_entity_poly.pdbx_strand_id
1 'polypeptide(L)'
;MRRCFKMIFGALIDWIKASFGSPPASGFFIAIISLLLAIIYTILQQLIIDIHKVQIYGKRIRKWMAKYRKAMRTGNPRLISEVKKEEAYIRKLQMELSTEQLKVLGAALILFIIAYQIIVAAFDNQPVITLPFGLPIKWFGVLSGKYTMIYAFWWYFISYAAVTALINGILKIMGRRPF
;
A
#
# COMPACT_ATOMS: atom_id res chain seq x y z
N MET A 1 5.08 23.30 7.58
CA MET A 1 4.30 22.58 6.55
C MET A 1 2.79 22.52 6.80
N ARG A 2 2.29 22.30 8.03
CA ARG A 2 0.84 22.17 8.31
C ARG A 2 -0.04 23.36 7.92
N ARG A 3 0.45 24.61 7.99
CA ARG A 3 -0.33 25.82 7.65
C ARG A 3 -0.64 25.97 6.16
N CYS A 4 0.34 25.70 5.28
CA CYS A 4 0.16 25.86 3.83
C CYS A 4 -0.83 24.83 3.27
N PHE A 5 -0.79 23.60 3.78
CA PHE A 5 -1.73 22.55 3.42
C PHE A 5 -3.18 22.86 3.85
N LYS A 6 -3.34 23.41 5.06
CA LYS A 6 -4.64 23.80 5.61
C LYS A 6 -5.26 24.98 4.86
N MET A 7 -4.47 25.82 4.20
CA MET A 7 -5.00 26.89 3.33
C MET A 7 -5.59 26.36 2.02
N ILE A 8 -4.95 25.36 1.40
CA ILE A 8 -5.40 24.81 0.10
C ILE A 8 -6.62 23.89 0.28
N PHE A 9 -6.62 23.07 1.33
CA PHE A 9 -7.67 22.08 1.58
C PHE A 9 -8.62 22.48 2.73
N GLY A 10 -8.51 23.69 3.28
CA GLY A 10 -9.26 24.13 4.46
C GLY A 10 -10.77 24.05 4.26
N ALA A 11 -11.28 24.60 3.16
CA ALA A 11 -12.71 24.56 2.84
C ALA A 11 -13.25 23.12 2.68
N LEU A 12 -12.44 22.23 2.09
CA LEU A 12 -12.78 20.80 1.98
C LEU A 12 -12.83 20.14 3.36
N ILE A 13 -11.82 20.41 4.20
CA ILE A 13 -11.70 19.84 5.55
C ILE A 13 -12.85 20.29 6.44
N ASP A 14 -13.24 21.56 6.36
CA ASP A 14 -14.31 22.13 7.17
C ASP A 14 -15.69 21.63 6.68
N TRP A 15 -15.87 21.45 5.35
CA TRP A 15 -17.05 20.80 4.79
C TRP A 15 -17.17 19.33 5.24
N ILE A 16 -16.05 18.60 5.30
CA ILE A 16 -16.00 17.21 5.79
C ILE A 16 -16.39 17.15 7.26
N LYS A 17 -15.84 18.03 8.09
CA LYS A 17 -16.18 18.12 9.53
C LYS A 17 -17.66 18.42 9.74
N ALA A 18 -18.20 19.38 9.00
CA ALA A 18 -19.60 19.79 9.12
C ALA A 18 -20.57 18.71 8.66
N SER A 19 -20.21 17.92 7.65
CA SER A 19 -21.11 16.92 7.04
C SER A 19 -20.99 15.52 7.67
N PHE A 20 -19.80 15.15 8.18
CA PHE A 20 -19.49 13.78 8.61
C PHE A 20 -18.88 13.68 10.01
N GLY A 21 -19.06 14.69 10.88
CA GLY A 21 -18.49 14.72 12.23
C GLY A 21 -19.03 13.69 13.23
N SER A 22 -20.11 12.97 12.89
CA SER A 22 -20.76 12.00 13.78
C SER A 22 -20.41 10.54 13.40
N PRO A 23 -19.91 9.71 14.34
CA PRO A 23 -19.89 8.25 14.17
C PRO A 23 -21.32 7.75 13.89
N PRO A 24 -21.57 6.84 12.92
CA PRO A 24 -20.65 6.07 12.09
C PRO A 24 -20.41 6.64 10.67
N ALA A 25 -20.99 7.80 10.33
CA ALA A 25 -20.93 8.36 8.98
C ALA A 25 -19.48 8.74 8.57
N SER A 26 -18.66 9.15 9.54
CA SER A 26 -17.23 9.38 9.40
C SER A 26 -16.46 8.14 8.90
N GLY A 27 -16.85 6.95 9.37
CA GLY A 27 -16.23 5.67 9.00
C GLY A 27 -16.43 5.30 7.54
N PHE A 28 -17.66 5.47 7.03
CA PHE A 28 -17.99 5.23 5.62
C PHE A 28 -17.32 6.25 4.70
N PHE A 29 -17.27 7.51 5.10
CA PHE A 29 -16.60 8.56 4.33
C PHE A 29 -15.10 8.27 4.16
N ILE A 30 -14.42 7.86 5.24
CA ILE A 30 -13.02 7.45 5.19
C ILE A 30 -12.82 6.24 4.27
N ALA A 31 -13.75 5.27 4.28
CA ALA A 31 -13.68 4.13 3.37
C ALA A 31 -13.79 4.54 1.89
N ILE A 32 -14.70 5.45 1.56
CA ILE A 32 -14.88 5.98 0.19
C ILE A 32 -13.64 6.78 -0.25
N ILE A 33 -13.10 7.64 0.61
CA ILE A 33 -11.85 8.35 0.30
C ILE A 33 -10.71 7.36 0.09
N SER A 34 -10.59 6.34 0.94
CA SER A 34 -9.55 5.33 0.82
C SER A 34 -9.66 4.57 -0.50
N LEU A 35 -10.89 4.30 -0.97
CA LEU A 35 -11.15 3.70 -2.28
C LEU A 35 -10.64 4.59 -3.42
N LEU A 36 -11.03 5.87 -3.43
CA LEU A 36 -10.57 6.83 -4.44
C LEU A 36 -9.04 6.98 -4.43
N LEU A 37 -8.45 7.06 -3.24
CA LEU A 37 -7.01 7.18 -3.09
C LEU A 37 -6.27 5.95 -3.62
N ALA A 38 -6.79 4.75 -3.36
CA ALA A 38 -6.20 3.52 -3.85
C ALA A 38 -6.32 3.38 -5.38
N ILE A 39 -7.41 3.89 -5.97
CA ILE A 39 -7.54 3.96 -7.44
C ILE A 39 -6.49 4.91 -8.02
N ILE A 40 -6.37 6.13 -7.46
CA ILE A 40 -5.36 7.11 -7.89
C ILE A 40 -3.96 6.51 -7.73
N TYR A 41 -3.67 5.85 -6.61
CA TYR A 41 -2.41 5.16 -6.38
C TYR A 41 -2.13 4.10 -7.45
N THR A 42 -3.12 3.29 -7.79
CA THR A 42 -3.00 2.24 -8.80
C THR A 42 -2.68 2.82 -10.18
N ILE A 43 -3.31 3.95 -10.54
CA ILE A 43 -3.04 4.67 -11.79
C ILE A 43 -1.62 5.24 -11.78
N LEU A 44 -1.23 5.91 -10.68
CA LEU A 44 0.10 6.48 -10.52
C LEU A 44 1.18 5.41 -10.64
N GLN A 45 0.94 4.24 -10.04
CA GLN A 45 1.83 3.09 -10.12
C GLN A 45 1.97 2.57 -11.56
N GLN A 46 0.88 2.51 -12.33
CA GLN A 46 0.94 2.09 -13.72
C GLN A 46 1.68 3.09 -14.61
N LEU A 47 1.61 4.39 -14.28
CA LEU A 47 2.30 5.44 -15.01
C LEU A 47 3.80 5.47 -14.70
N ILE A 48 4.18 5.22 -13.45
CA ILE A 48 5.57 5.28 -12.98
C ILE A 48 6.33 4.00 -13.34
N ILE A 49 5.69 2.84 -13.34
CA ILE A 49 6.35 1.55 -13.62
C ILE A 49 6.32 1.22 -15.11
N ASP A 50 7.50 0.91 -15.65
CA ASP A 50 7.60 0.20 -16.93
C ASP A 50 7.20 -1.28 -16.77
N ILE A 51 5.93 -1.56 -17.06
CA ILE A 51 5.34 -2.90 -16.94
C ILE A 51 6.07 -3.91 -17.85
N HIS A 52 6.56 -3.47 -19.01
CA HIS A 52 7.26 -4.36 -19.96
C HIS A 52 8.61 -4.80 -19.40
N LYS A 53 9.42 -3.88 -18.88
CA LYS A 53 10.70 -4.21 -18.22
C LYS A 53 10.50 -5.17 -17.06
N VAL A 54 9.50 -4.90 -16.21
CA VAL A 54 9.16 -5.75 -15.08
C VAL A 54 8.80 -7.18 -15.50
N GLN A 55 7.99 -7.33 -16.54
CA GLN A 55 7.62 -8.65 -17.04
C GLN A 55 8.81 -9.42 -17.64
N ILE A 56 9.62 -8.76 -18.47
CA ILE A 56 10.76 -9.40 -19.16
C ILE A 56 11.83 -9.80 -18.15
N TYR A 57 12.25 -8.87 -17.28
CA TYR A 57 13.28 -9.14 -16.27
C TYR A 57 12.77 -10.15 -15.24
N GLY A 58 11.52 -10.03 -14.80
CA GLY A 58 10.88 -10.99 -13.91
C GLY A 58 10.84 -12.41 -14.49
N LYS A 59 10.52 -12.57 -15.79
CA LYS A 59 10.57 -13.87 -16.47
C LYS A 59 12.00 -14.44 -16.50
N ARG A 60 13.01 -13.62 -16.80
CA ARG A 60 14.43 -14.04 -16.82
C ARG A 60 14.91 -14.48 -15.44
N ILE A 61 14.61 -13.70 -14.39
CA ILE A 61 14.96 -14.04 -13.00
C ILE A 61 14.29 -15.35 -12.57
N ARG A 62 13.00 -15.55 -12.88
CA ARG A 62 12.30 -16.81 -12.56
C ARG A 62 12.90 -18.01 -13.28
N LYS A 63 13.26 -17.88 -14.56
CA LYS A 63 13.95 -18.93 -15.32
C LYS A 63 15.31 -19.26 -14.70
N TRP A 64 16.11 -18.26 -14.36
CA TRP A 64 17.39 -18.45 -13.68
C TRP A 64 17.22 -19.11 -12.31
N MET A 65 16.26 -18.66 -11.49
CA MET A 65 15.96 -19.27 -10.19
C MET A 65 15.56 -20.75 -10.31
N ALA A 66 14.82 -21.12 -11.37
CA ALA A 66 14.50 -22.52 -11.64
C ALA A 66 15.76 -23.33 -12.03
N LYS A 67 16.66 -22.77 -12.85
CA LYS A 67 17.96 -23.38 -13.17
C LYS A 67 18.83 -23.53 -11.92
N TYR A 68 18.94 -22.49 -11.10
CA TYR A 68 19.70 -22.48 -9.85
C TYR A 68 19.23 -23.57 -8.89
N ARG A 69 17.91 -23.66 -8.66
CA ARG A 69 17.34 -24.73 -7.82
C ARG A 69 17.61 -26.12 -8.37
N LYS A 70 17.59 -26.32 -9.69
CA LYS A 70 17.95 -27.59 -10.32
C LYS A 70 19.43 -27.90 -10.15
N ALA A 71 20.32 -26.94 -10.42
CA ALA A 71 21.77 -27.09 -10.27
C ALA A 71 22.17 -27.43 -8.82
N MET A 72 21.55 -26.78 -7.83
CA MET A 72 21.78 -27.07 -6.41
C MET A 72 21.27 -28.45 -5.99
N ARG A 73 20.15 -28.92 -6.56
CA ARG A 73 19.64 -30.28 -6.30
C ARG A 73 20.47 -31.38 -6.95
N THR A 74 21.01 -31.12 -8.14
CA THR A 74 21.80 -32.11 -8.90
C THR A 74 23.27 -32.14 -8.48
N GLY A 75 23.79 -31.09 -7.83
CA GLY A 75 25.18 -31.05 -7.35
C GLY A 75 26.25 -31.06 -8.44
N ASN A 76 25.88 -30.89 -9.71
CA ASN A 76 26.82 -30.98 -10.83
C ASN A 76 27.69 -29.71 -10.89
N PRO A 77 29.02 -29.82 -10.77
CA PRO A 77 29.92 -28.66 -10.71
C PRO A 77 29.90 -27.82 -11.99
N ARG A 78 29.64 -28.42 -13.17
CA ARG A 78 29.50 -27.66 -14.43
C ARG A 78 28.28 -26.74 -14.40
N LEU A 79 27.12 -27.28 -14.04
CA LEU A 79 25.87 -26.52 -13.95
C LEU A 79 25.94 -25.42 -12.90
N ILE A 80 26.61 -25.68 -11.76
CA ILE A 80 26.82 -24.67 -10.71
C ILE A 80 27.69 -23.53 -11.25
N SER A 81 28.77 -23.84 -11.97
CA SER A 81 29.66 -22.82 -12.54
C SER A 81 28.96 -21.93 -13.57
N GLU A 82 28.09 -22.51 -14.41
CA GLU A 82 27.34 -21.80 -15.44
C GLU A 82 26.33 -20.83 -14.82
N VAL A 83 25.55 -21.32 -13.85
CA VAL A 83 24.55 -20.50 -13.14
C VAL A 83 25.22 -19.37 -12.34
N LYS A 84 26.39 -19.62 -11.75
CA LYS A 84 27.17 -18.62 -11.01
C LYS A 84 27.74 -17.52 -11.92
N LYS A 85 28.07 -17.83 -13.18
CA LYS A 85 28.43 -16.81 -14.18
C LYS A 85 27.22 -15.93 -14.54
N GLU A 86 26.04 -16.53 -14.69
CA GLU A 86 24.80 -15.78 -14.97
C GLU A 86 24.33 -14.93 -13.76
N GLU A 87 24.74 -15.28 -12.53
CA GLU A 87 24.31 -14.62 -11.28
C GLU A 87 24.58 -13.11 -11.28
N ALA A 88 25.76 -12.67 -11.72
CA ALA A 88 26.12 -11.25 -11.72
C ALA A 88 25.18 -10.42 -12.62
N TYR A 89 24.84 -10.96 -13.79
CA TYR A 89 23.89 -10.34 -14.72
C TYR A 89 22.47 -10.30 -14.14
N ILE A 90 22.03 -11.41 -13.54
CA ILE A 90 20.70 -11.51 -12.92
C ILE A 90 20.57 -10.58 -11.72
N ARG A 91 21.64 -10.45 -10.90
CA ARG A 91 21.69 -9.51 -9.78
C ARG A 91 21.56 -8.07 -10.26
N LYS A 92 22.18 -7.71 -11.38
CA LYS A 92 22.00 -6.38 -12.00
C LYS A 92 20.53 -6.14 -12.39
N LEU A 93 19.88 -7.12 -13.02
CA LEU A 93 18.44 -7.03 -13.34
C LEU A 93 17.56 -6.93 -12.10
N GLN A 94 17.88 -7.67 -11.03
CA GLN A 94 17.16 -7.57 -9.75
C GLN A 94 17.31 -6.17 -9.14
N MET A 95 18.51 -5.59 -9.13
CA MET A 95 18.73 -4.24 -8.63
C MET A 95 17.93 -3.22 -9.43
N GLU A 96 17.92 -3.33 -10.76
CA GLU A 96 17.13 -2.43 -11.63
C GLU A 96 15.63 -2.53 -11.30
N LEU A 97 15.09 -3.74 -11.14
CA LEU A 97 13.70 -3.93 -10.70
C LEU A 97 13.42 -3.37 -9.30
N SER A 98 14.34 -3.55 -8.36
CA SER A 98 14.21 -3.00 -7.02
C SER A 98 14.21 -1.47 -7.05
N THR A 99 15.04 -0.84 -7.89
CA THR A 99 15.04 0.63 -8.03
C THR A 99 13.74 1.15 -8.62
N GLU A 100 13.15 0.46 -9.60
CA GLU A 100 11.83 0.84 -10.13
C GLU A 100 10.74 0.70 -9.05
N GLN A 101 10.79 -0.36 -8.24
CA GLN A 101 9.88 -0.52 -7.10
C GLN A 101 10.08 0.55 -6.02
N LEU A 102 11.31 0.98 -5.77
CA LEU A 102 11.60 2.05 -4.80
C LEU A 102 11.03 3.40 -5.24
N LYS A 103 11.08 3.74 -6.54
CA LYS A 103 10.42 4.95 -7.06
C LYS A 103 8.92 4.93 -6.76
N VAL A 104 8.30 3.77 -6.96
CA VAL A 104 6.87 3.56 -6.71
C VAL A 104 6.55 3.64 -5.22
N LEU A 105 7.37 3.04 -4.37
CA LEU A 105 7.24 3.13 -2.92
C LEU A 105 7.36 4.58 -2.45
N GLY A 106 8.30 5.35 -3.01
CA GLY A 106 8.44 6.78 -2.74
C GLY A 106 7.17 7.56 -3.10
N ALA A 107 6.63 7.33 -4.30
CA ALA A 107 5.38 7.95 -4.73
C ALA A 107 4.18 7.51 -3.85
N ALA A 108 4.12 6.23 -3.48
CA ALA A 108 3.11 5.69 -2.55
C ALA A 108 3.17 6.38 -1.19
N LEU A 109 4.37 6.57 -0.66
CA LEU A 109 4.62 7.16 0.64
C LEU A 109 4.24 8.65 0.65
N ILE A 110 4.54 9.38 -0.43
CA ILE A 110 4.08 10.77 -0.59
C ILE A 110 2.56 10.83 -0.58
N LEU A 111 1.88 9.98 -1.37
CA LEU A 111 0.41 9.95 -1.44
C LEU A 111 -0.20 9.58 -0.07
N PHE A 112 0.39 8.61 0.62
CA PHE A 112 -0.03 8.21 1.96
C PHE A 112 0.12 9.36 2.98
N ILE A 113 1.23 10.09 2.96
CA ILE A 113 1.47 11.24 3.85
C ILE A 113 0.44 12.35 3.57
N ILE A 114 0.15 12.64 2.30
CA ILE A 114 -0.85 13.66 1.94
C ILE A 114 -2.21 13.29 2.52
N ALA A 115 -2.67 12.06 2.28
CA ALA A 115 -3.96 11.60 2.81
C ALA A 115 -3.98 11.57 4.34
N TYR A 116 -2.89 11.14 4.98
CA TYR A 116 -2.75 11.18 6.43
C TYR A 116 -2.92 12.60 6.99
N GLN A 117 -2.29 13.60 6.38
CA GLN A 117 -2.43 15.00 6.81
C GLN A 117 -3.87 15.50 6.69
N ILE A 118 -4.60 15.11 5.63
CA ILE A 118 -6.03 15.45 5.46
C ILE A 118 -6.85 14.86 6.59
N ILE A 119 -6.67 13.56 6.86
CA ILE A 119 -7.50 12.83 7.83
C ILE A 119 -7.24 13.32 9.25
N VAL A 120 -5.99 13.52 9.64
CA VAL A 120 -5.64 14.06 10.97
C VAL A 120 -6.15 15.49 11.12
N ALA A 121 -6.06 16.33 10.07
CA ALA A 121 -6.60 17.68 10.13
C ALA A 121 -8.15 17.72 10.18
N ALA A 122 -8.81 16.72 9.57
CA ALA A 122 -10.26 16.61 9.49
C ALA A 122 -10.90 16.01 10.74
N PHE A 123 -10.32 14.97 11.33
CA PHE A 123 -10.96 14.22 12.42
C PHE A 123 -10.26 14.38 13.77
N ASP A 124 -9.09 15.03 13.81
CA ASP A 124 -8.25 15.15 15.01
C ASP A 124 -8.08 13.78 15.71
N ASN A 125 -7.78 13.76 17.00
CA ASN A 125 -7.70 12.52 17.79
C ASN A 125 -9.07 11.97 18.23
N GLN A 126 -10.15 12.32 17.51
CA GLN A 126 -11.50 11.86 17.86
C GLN A 126 -11.75 10.43 17.36
N PRO A 127 -12.51 9.63 18.13
CA PRO A 127 -12.88 8.30 17.71
C PRO A 127 -13.91 8.32 16.58
N VAL A 128 -13.63 7.56 15.52
CA VAL A 128 -14.44 7.55 14.29
C VAL A 128 -15.44 6.39 14.28
N ILE A 129 -15.06 5.24 14.84
CA ILE A 129 -15.87 4.02 14.84
C ILE A 129 -15.83 3.36 16.21
N THR A 130 -16.96 2.79 16.60
CA THR A 130 -17.08 1.92 17.78
C THR A 130 -17.14 0.46 17.32
N LEU A 131 -16.29 -0.40 17.89
CA LEU A 131 -16.36 -1.84 17.67
C LEU A 131 -17.18 -2.51 18.77
N PRO A 132 -17.96 -3.55 18.44
CA PRO A 132 -18.75 -4.31 19.41
C PRO A 132 -17.91 -5.20 20.34
N PHE A 133 -16.58 -5.15 20.24
CA PHE A 133 -15.65 -5.88 21.10
C PHE A 133 -14.51 -5.00 21.61
N GLY A 134 -14.01 -5.34 22.80
CA GLY A 134 -12.93 -4.64 23.50
C GLY A 134 -11.56 -5.16 23.06
N LEU A 135 -10.73 -4.29 22.49
CA LEU A 135 -9.33 -4.59 22.21
C LEU A 135 -8.46 -4.06 23.34
N PRO A 136 -7.60 -4.89 23.98
CA PRO A 136 -6.69 -4.45 25.05
C PRO A 136 -5.48 -3.69 24.49
N ILE A 137 -5.69 -2.80 23.52
CA ILE A 137 -4.66 -2.11 22.76
C ILE A 137 -4.91 -0.60 22.83
N LYS A 138 -4.31 0.05 23.83
CA LYS A 138 -4.54 1.48 24.15
C LYS A 138 -4.15 2.45 23.03
N TRP A 139 -3.23 2.07 22.13
CA TRP A 139 -2.85 2.91 20.99
C TRP A 139 -3.85 2.87 19.83
N PHE A 140 -4.73 1.86 19.79
CA PHE A 140 -5.68 1.65 18.69
C PHE A 140 -6.96 2.47 18.87
N GLY A 141 -7.29 2.76 20.12
CA GLY A 141 -8.52 3.43 20.49
C GLY A 141 -8.68 3.57 22.00
N VAL A 142 -9.75 4.25 22.40
CA VAL A 142 -10.17 4.35 23.79
C VAL A 142 -11.13 3.20 24.11
N LEU A 143 -10.82 2.44 25.16
CA LEU A 143 -11.71 1.40 25.65
C LEU A 143 -12.83 2.06 26.49
N SER A 144 -14.08 1.87 26.07
CA SER A 144 -15.25 2.30 26.84
C SER A 144 -16.12 1.08 27.12
N GLY A 145 -15.90 0.46 28.28
CA GLY A 145 -16.56 -0.80 28.66
C GLY A 145 -16.18 -1.96 27.74
N LYS A 146 -17.18 -2.59 27.10
CA LYS A 146 -16.98 -3.68 26.11
C LYS A 146 -16.74 -3.17 24.68
N TYR A 147 -16.80 -1.86 24.45
CA TYR A 147 -16.67 -1.25 23.12
C TYR A 147 -15.31 -0.59 22.98
N THR A 148 -14.71 -0.71 21.79
CA THR A 148 -13.47 -0.01 21.45
C THR A 148 -13.77 1.13 20.49
N MET A 149 -13.41 2.35 20.87
CA MET A 149 -13.53 3.52 20.01
C MET A 149 -12.22 3.72 19.24
N ILE A 150 -12.18 3.39 17.95
CA ILE A 150 -10.96 3.45 17.13
C ILE A 150 -10.64 4.89 16.68
N TYR A 151 -9.36 5.26 16.77
CA TYR A 151 -8.86 6.52 16.21
C TYR A 151 -8.89 6.53 14.66
N ALA A 152 -9.12 7.72 14.10
CA ALA A 152 -9.19 7.94 12.65
C ALA A 152 -8.01 7.34 11.86
N PHE A 153 -6.80 7.41 12.43
CA PHE A 153 -5.58 6.87 11.82
C PHE A 153 -5.67 5.36 11.56
N TRP A 154 -6.02 4.58 12.58
CA TRP A 154 -6.05 3.11 12.48
C TRP A 154 -7.17 2.65 11.58
N TRP A 155 -8.32 3.31 11.65
CA TRP A 155 -9.42 3.02 10.74
C TRP A 155 -9.04 3.27 9.28
N TYR A 156 -8.35 4.39 8.99
CA TYR A 156 -7.83 4.67 7.66
C TYR A 156 -6.82 3.62 7.20
N PHE A 157 -5.84 3.27 8.05
CA PHE A 157 -4.82 2.30 7.69
C PHE A 157 -5.43 0.93 7.35
N ILE A 158 -6.37 0.45 8.17
CA ILE A 158 -7.08 -0.81 7.93
C ILE A 158 -7.93 -0.71 6.66
N SER A 159 -8.68 0.37 6.50
CA SER A 159 -9.54 0.57 5.32
C SER A 159 -8.73 0.61 4.03
N TYR A 160 -7.62 1.36 4.03
CA TYR A 160 -6.71 1.44 2.90
C TYR A 160 -6.07 0.09 2.58
N ALA A 161 -5.60 -0.66 3.59
CA ALA A 161 -5.05 -1.99 3.41
C ALA A 161 -6.10 -2.98 2.85
N ALA A 162 -7.33 -2.94 3.36
CA ALA A 162 -8.43 -3.77 2.89
C ALA A 162 -8.81 -3.44 1.44
N VAL A 163 -8.96 -2.15 1.11
CA VAL A 163 -9.22 -1.69 -0.27
C VAL A 163 -8.09 -2.12 -1.21
N THR A 164 -6.83 -1.98 -0.79
CA THR A 164 -5.68 -2.40 -1.60
C THR A 164 -5.68 -3.91 -1.82
N ALA A 165 -6.00 -4.71 -0.80
CA ALA A 165 -6.14 -6.15 -0.93
C ALA A 165 -7.27 -6.54 -1.89
N LEU A 166 -8.41 -5.84 -1.84
CA LEU A 166 -9.53 -6.04 -2.78
C LEU A 166 -9.12 -5.72 -4.22
N ILE A 167 -8.46 -4.57 -4.43
CA ILE A 167 -7.97 -4.17 -5.75
C ILE A 167 -6.96 -5.20 -6.29
N ASN A 168 -6.04 -5.67 -5.45
CA ASN A 168 -5.09 -6.71 -5.84
C ASN A 168 -5.78 -8.04 -6.17
N GLY A 169 -6.80 -8.43 -5.40
CA GLY A 169 -7.62 -9.62 -5.68
C GLY A 169 -8.32 -9.53 -7.04
N ILE A 170 -8.96 -8.39 -7.33
CA ILE A 170 -9.65 -8.15 -8.59
C ILE A 170 -8.66 -8.13 -9.76
N LEU A 171 -7.52 -7.46 -9.62
CA LEU A 171 -6.49 -7.39 -10.65
C LEU A 171 -5.85 -8.76 -10.95
N LYS A 172 -5.73 -9.61 -9.93
CA LYS A 172 -5.26 -10.99 -10.08
C LYS A 172 -6.25 -11.85 -10.88
N ILE A 173 -7.55 -11.73 -10.60
CA ILE A 173 -8.61 -12.41 -11.36
C ILE A 173 -8.61 -11.95 -12.82
N MET A 174 -8.36 -10.66 -13.06
CA MET A 174 -8.34 -10.06 -14.40
C MET A 174 -7.06 -10.35 -15.20
N GLY A 175 -6.08 -11.08 -14.64
CA GLY A 175 -4.85 -11.50 -15.33
C GLY A 175 -3.90 -10.35 -15.71
N ARG A 176 -4.13 -9.14 -15.20
CA ARG A 176 -3.47 -7.90 -15.66
C ARG A 176 -2.21 -7.53 -14.86
N ARG A 177 -1.87 -8.27 -13.80
CA ARG A 177 -0.62 -8.07 -13.04
C ARG A 177 0.13 -9.39 -12.81
N PRO A 178 1.47 -9.39 -12.99
CA PRO A 178 2.34 -10.54 -12.67
C PRO A 178 2.77 -10.57 -11.19
N PHE A 179 1.98 -9.96 -10.29
CA PHE A 179 2.19 -9.90 -8.85
C PHE A 179 0.90 -10.25 -8.13
#